data_AF-A0A2H6MWV5-F1
#
_entry.id   AF-A0A2H6MWV5-F1
#
_cell.length_a   1.000
_cell.length_b   1.000
_cell.length_c   1.000
_cell.angle_alpha   90.00
_cell.angle_beta   90.00
_cell.angle_gamma   90.00
#
_symmetry.space_group_name_H-M   'P 1'
#
loop_
_entity.id
_entity.type
_entity.pdbx_description
1 polymer ?
#
loop_
_entity_poly.entity_id
_entity_poly.type
_entity_poly.pdbx_seq_one_letter_code
_entity_poly.pdbx_strand_id
1 'polypeptide(L)'
;MTFCSMPASLLYQLEQELDTDEKETMLFLCSDLMPDVSMPDVLQLLTTLNAKEMLSTINLSELLYRLKRFDLLRKFLGTGRAAVEANLAKHSQMLSKYRVLMTEISEDLDKEDLRSLSFLLKNHLGTSHKEKSFLAIITDLEKLDLISSMHLDLIENCFLTIHRRDLAKKIQKYKLEAPAHFPIMNTNTLQMSLPKLSLADPPEPVNKERVMNGACAVQAEQIHISIPETEVQDCNKYRMQSKPLGVCLIIDCIGNDAGLLMET
;
A
#
# COMPACT_ATOMS: atom_id res chain seq x y z
N MET A 1 -0.74 33.79 4.99
CA MET A 1 -2.11 33.34 4.71
C MET A 1 -2.80 33.16 6.05
N THR A 2 -3.87 33.89 6.31
CA THR A 2 -4.65 33.76 7.55
C THR A 2 -5.42 32.45 7.50
N PHE A 3 -5.04 31.49 8.35
CA PHE A 3 -5.83 30.28 8.57
C PHE A 3 -7.14 30.71 9.23
N CYS A 4 -8.24 30.62 8.49
CA CYS A 4 -9.56 30.82 9.06
C CYS A 4 -9.96 29.48 9.71
N SER A 5 -9.84 29.42 11.04
CA SER A 5 -10.37 28.30 11.82
C SER A 5 -11.88 28.20 11.61
N MET A 6 -12.38 26.97 11.46
CA MET A 6 -13.80 26.73 11.24
C MET A 6 -14.62 27.12 12.50
N PRO A 7 -15.75 27.84 12.36
CA PRO A 7 -16.61 28.13 13.50
C PRO A 7 -17.11 26.86 14.17
N ALA A 8 -17.06 26.80 15.51
CA ALA A 8 -17.52 25.63 16.26
C ALA A 8 -19.00 25.28 16.00
N SER A 9 -19.83 26.29 15.72
CA SER A 9 -21.23 26.10 15.34
C SER A 9 -21.40 25.32 14.03
N LEU A 10 -20.51 25.54 13.06
CA LEU A 10 -20.51 24.81 11.79
C LEU A 10 -20.14 23.34 12.01
N LEU A 11 -19.12 23.07 12.85
CA LEU A 11 -18.70 21.70 13.15
C LEU A 11 -19.81 20.91 13.87
N TYR A 12 -20.52 21.56 14.79
CA TYR A 12 -21.66 20.96 15.47
C TYR A 12 -22.80 20.64 14.50
N GLN A 13 -23.18 21.60 13.64
CA GLN A 13 -24.23 21.36 12.64
C GLN A 13 -23.84 20.26 11.65
N LEU A 14 -22.57 20.17 11.27
CA LEU A 14 -22.07 19.13 10.38
C LEU A 14 -22.20 17.75 11.03
N GLU A 15 -21.76 17.60 12.29
CA GLU A 15 -21.87 16.33 13.02
C GLU A 15 -23.32 15.85 13.18
N GLN A 16 -24.27 16.77 13.37
CA GLN A 16 -25.70 16.45 13.46
C GLN A 16 -26.30 15.97 12.13
N GLU A 17 -25.72 16.33 11.00
CA GLU A 17 -26.19 15.92 9.67
C GLU A 17 -25.60 14.57 9.23
N LEU A 18 -24.63 14.03 9.98
CA LEU A 18 -24.05 12.72 9.73
C LEU A 18 -24.83 11.62 10.48
N ASP A 19 -25.05 10.51 9.81
CA ASP A 19 -25.59 9.30 10.44
C ASP A 19 -24.50 8.50 11.19
N THR A 20 -24.88 7.37 11.79
CA THR A 20 -23.95 6.56 12.58
C THR A 20 -22.86 5.91 11.75
N ASP A 21 -23.16 5.46 10.53
CA ASP A 21 -22.21 4.77 9.65
C ASP A 21 -21.24 5.78 9.01
N GLU A 22 -21.73 6.98 8.67
CA GLU A 22 -20.93 8.10 8.21
C GLU A 22 -19.98 8.60 9.30
N LYS A 23 -20.43 8.64 10.55
CA LYS A 23 -19.58 8.99 11.70
C LYS A 23 -18.47 7.98 11.91
N GLU A 24 -18.78 6.68 11.84
CA GLU A 24 -17.78 5.61 11.89
C GLU A 24 -16.76 5.77 10.75
N THR A 25 -17.24 6.01 9.53
CA THR A 25 -16.39 6.20 8.35
C THR A 25 -15.46 7.40 8.49
N MET A 26 -15.96 8.52 9.04
CA MET A 26 -15.15 9.71 9.27
C MET A 26 -14.06 9.47 10.33
N LEU A 27 -14.38 8.77 11.41
CA LEU A 27 -13.40 8.37 12.42
C LEU A 27 -12.30 7.48 11.82
N PHE A 28 -12.70 6.50 11.00
CA PHE A 28 -11.77 5.61 10.31
C PHE A 28 -10.84 6.39 9.36
N LEU A 29 -11.38 7.25 8.50
CA LEU A 29 -10.60 8.05 7.55
C LEU A 29 -9.52 8.90 8.23
N CYS A 30 -9.83 9.45 9.40
CA CYS A 30 -8.94 10.34 10.15
C CYS A 30 -8.03 9.62 11.16
N SER A 31 -8.08 8.28 11.25
CA SER A 31 -7.37 7.53 12.29
C SER A 31 -5.85 7.76 12.28
N ASP A 32 -5.25 7.88 11.09
CA ASP A 32 -3.80 8.09 10.94
C ASP A 32 -3.34 9.51 11.37
N LEU A 33 -4.27 10.47 11.47
CA LEU A 33 -3.96 11.85 11.83
C LEU A 33 -3.83 12.05 13.36
N MET A 34 -4.35 11.09 14.13
CA MET A 34 -4.44 11.14 15.60
C MET A 34 -4.05 9.79 16.22
N PRO A 35 -2.83 9.28 16.01
CA PRO A 35 -2.43 7.95 16.48
C PRO A 35 -2.48 7.81 18.01
N ASP A 36 -2.27 8.90 18.75
CA ASP A 36 -2.16 8.89 20.22
C ASP A 36 -3.48 9.20 20.94
N VAL A 37 -4.55 9.55 20.21
CA VAL A 37 -5.81 9.97 20.83
C VAL A 37 -6.96 9.11 20.30
N SER A 38 -7.45 8.20 21.15
CA SER A 38 -8.70 7.49 20.89
C SER A 38 -9.84 8.49 20.97
N MET A 39 -10.41 8.84 19.82
CA MET A 39 -11.54 9.77 19.72
C MET A 39 -12.84 8.98 19.70
N PRO A 40 -13.66 9.03 20.77
CA PRO A 40 -14.93 8.32 20.81
C PRO A 40 -16.02 8.98 19.96
N ASP A 41 -15.79 10.24 19.54
CA ASP A 41 -16.83 11.07 18.93
C ASP A 41 -16.28 11.94 17.79
N VAL A 42 -17.11 12.15 16.77
CA VAL A 42 -16.78 12.93 15.57
C VAL A 42 -16.66 14.41 15.89
N LEU A 43 -17.48 14.94 16.80
CA LEU A 43 -17.38 16.35 17.18
C LEU A 43 -16.03 16.65 17.84
N GLN A 44 -15.56 15.74 18.70
CA GLN A 44 -14.24 15.82 19.31
C GLN A 44 -13.17 15.74 18.21
N LEU A 45 -13.26 14.79 17.28
CA LEU A 45 -12.32 14.67 16.16
C LEU A 45 -12.23 15.97 15.35
N LEU A 46 -13.36 16.53 14.92
CA LEU A 46 -13.40 17.77 14.14
C LEU A 46 -12.84 18.96 14.92
N THR A 47 -13.15 19.06 16.22
CA THR A 47 -12.64 20.12 17.08
C THR A 47 -11.12 20.02 17.23
N THR A 48 -10.58 18.82 17.43
CA THR A 48 -9.13 18.57 17.51
C THR A 48 -8.44 18.85 16.18
N LEU A 49 -9.00 18.41 15.05
CA LEU A 49 -8.45 18.73 13.71
C LEU A 49 -8.44 20.24 13.44
N ASN A 50 -9.48 20.95 13.88
CA ASN A 50 -9.57 22.40 13.76
C ASN A 50 -8.54 23.11 14.65
N ALA A 51 -8.35 22.64 15.89
CA ALA A 51 -7.36 23.18 16.82
C ALA A 51 -5.91 22.94 16.34
N LYS A 52 -5.65 21.84 15.63
CA LYS A 52 -4.36 21.56 14.99
C LYS A 52 -4.16 22.26 13.63
N GLU A 53 -5.07 23.15 13.24
CA GLU A 53 -5.07 23.84 11.94
C GLU A 53 -5.09 22.90 10.72
N MET A 54 -5.46 21.63 10.92
CA MET A 54 -5.58 20.62 9.86
C MET A 54 -6.95 20.70 9.17
N LEU A 55 -7.98 21.25 9.84
CA LEU A 55 -9.32 21.34 9.29
C LEU A 55 -9.52 22.63 8.47
N SER A 56 -8.81 22.73 7.36
CA SER A 56 -9.05 23.79 6.36
C SER A 56 -10.31 23.52 5.53
N THR A 57 -10.81 24.52 4.80
CA THR A 57 -11.91 24.35 3.83
C THR A 57 -11.61 23.26 2.81
N ILE A 58 -10.34 23.16 2.37
CA ILE A 58 -9.90 22.14 1.39
C ILE A 58 -10.00 20.75 2.01
N ASN A 59 -9.49 20.58 3.23
CA ASN A 59 -9.45 19.29 3.90
C ASN A 59 -10.84 18.82 4.36
N LEU A 60 -11.69 19.75 4.81
CA LEU A 60 -13.09 19.44 5.08
C LEU A 60 -13.84 19.06 3.79
N SER A 61 -13.53 19.72 2.67
CA SER A 61 -14.11 19.35 1.38
C SER A 61 -13.68 17.96 0.93
N GLU A 62 -12.44 17.56 1.21
CA GLU A 62 -11.96 16.20 0.96
C GLU A 62 -12.73 15.18 1.79
N LEU A 63 -12.90 15.40 3.10
CA LEU A 63 -13.64 14.51 3.99
C LEU A 63 -15.08 14.29 3.51
N LEU A 64 -15.81 15.37 3.25
CA LEU A 64 -17.20 15.29 2.79
C LEU A 64 -17.31 14.66 1.40
N TYR A 65 -16.31 14.86 0.53
CA TYR A 65 -16.24 14.19 -0.76
C TYR A 65 -16.04 12.68 -0.62
N ARG A 66 -15.19 12.22 0.32
CA ARG A 66 -15.00 10.80 0.60
C ARG A 66 -16.25 10.16 1.19
N LEU A 67 -16.98 10.86 2.07
CA LEU A 67 -18.29 10.44 2.58
C LEU A 67 -19.44 10.51 1.57
N LYS A 68 -19.19 10.99 0.33
CA LYS A 68 -20.21 11.20 -0.71
C LYS A 68 -21.34 12.18 -0.33
N ARG A 69 -21.15 13.01 0.70
CA ARG A 69 -22.12 14.02 1.15
C ARG A 69 -21.99 15.33 0.39
N PHE A 70 -22.35 15.28 -0.90
CA PHE A 70 -22.32 16.43 -1.81
C PHE A 70 -23.38 17.50 -1.49
N ASP A 71 -24.44 17.13 -0.76
CA ASP A 71 -25.38 18.05 -0.12
C ASP A 71 -24.67 18.92 0.90
N LEU A 72 -23.84 18.34 1.78
CA LEU A 72 -23.10 19.06 2.82
C LEU A 72 -21.99 19.92 2.25
N LEU A 73 -21.32 19.46 1.18
CA LEU A 73 -20.35 20.28 0.43
C LEU A 73 -20.97 21.59 -0.08
N ARG A 74 -22.18 21.51 -0.64
CA ARG A 74 -22.89 22.70 -1.13
C ARG A 74 -23.40 23.57 0.01
N LYS A 75 -23.94 22.95 1.06
CA LYS A 75 -24.53 23.63 2.22
C LYS A 75 -23.51 24.40 3.05
N PHE A 76 -22.39 23.78 3.40
CA PHE A 76 -21.42 24.34 4.34
C PHE A 76 -20.21 25.00 3.67
N LEU A 77 -19.82 24.55 2.48
CA LEU A 77 -18.60 25.04 1.81
C LEU A 77 -18.89 25.79 0.50
N GLY A 78 -20.14 25.80 0.04
CA GLY A 78 -20.52 26.42 -1.24
C GLY A 78 -19.80 25.81 -2.45
N THR A 79 -19.28 24.58 -2.32
CA THR A 79 -18.47 23.92 -3.36
C THR A 79 -19.19 22.70 -3.94
N GLY A 80 -18.87 22.40 -5.20
CA GLY A 80 -19.42 21.26 -5.92
C GLY A 80 -18.42 20.13 -6.07
N ARG A 81 -18.93 18.93 -6.37
CA ARG A 81 -18.12 17.72 -6.61
C ARG A 81 -16.94 17.96 -7.56
N ALA A 82 -17.19 18.53 -8.74
CA ALA A 82 -16.17 18.77 -9.76
C ALA A 82 -15.05 19.72 -9.28
N ALA A 83 -15.39 20.70 -8.45
CA ALA A 83 -14.40 21.62 -7.90
C ALA A 83 -13.49 20.90 -6.87
N VAL A 84 -14.06 20.02 -6.05
CA VAL A 84 -13.28 19.20 -5.12
C VAL A 84 -12.38 18.21 -5.87
N GLU A 85 -12.89 17.52 -6.90
CA GLU A 85 -12.08 16.62 -7.74
C GLU A 85 -10.90 17.35 -8.39
N ALA A 86 -11.13 18.55 -8.93
CA ALA A 86 -10.08 19.38 -9.53
C ALA A 86 -9.03 19.84 -8.50
N ASN A 87 -9.44 20.07 -7.24
CA ASN A 87 -8.52 20.41 -6.16
C ASN A 87 -7.70 19.19 -5.70
N LEU A 88 -8.34 18.02 -5.54
CA LEU A 88 -7.66 16.77 -5.15
C LEU A 88 -6.64 16.31 -6.20
N ALA A 89 -6.80 16.70 -7.46
CA ALA A 89 -5.83 16.45 -8.53
C ALA A 89 -4.61 17.38 -8.47
N LYS A 90 -4.72 18.56 -7.84
CA LYS A 90 -3.69 19.61 -7.81
C LYS A 90 -2.93 19.69 -6.48
N HIS A 91 -3.57 19.27 -5.39
CA HIS A 91 -3.05 19.44 -4.04
C HIS A 91 -2.80 18.09 -3.36
N SER A 92 -1.84 18.08 -2.42
CA SER A 92 -1.60 16.94 -1.56
C SER A 92 -2.84 16.64 -0.70
N GLN A 93 -3.26 15.38 -0.72
CA GLN A 93 -4.40 14.88 0.03
C GLN A 93 -4.07 14.81 1.52
N MET A 94 -4.99 15.21 2.38
CA MET A 94 -4.83 15.08 3.83
C MET A 94 -4.95 13.61 4.26
N LEU A 95 -5.83 12.87 3.59
CA LEU A 95 -6.15 11.49 3.95
C LEU A 95 -5.17 10.51 3.31
N SER A 96 -4.82 9.46 4.04
CA SER A 96 -3.95 8.42 3.50
C SER A 96 -4.69 7.66 2.39
N LYS A 97 -3.97 7.35 1.30
CA LYS A 97 -4.52 6.58 0.17
C LYS A 97 -5.05 5.22 0.62
N TYR A 98 -4.43 4.63 1.64
CA TYR A 98 -4.86 3.38 2.26
C TYR A 98 -6.25 3.51 2.90
N ARG A 99 -6.48 4.53 3.74
CA ARG A 99 -7.78 4.74 4.40
C ARG A 99 -8.88 4.96 3.37
N VAL A 100 -8.60 5.79 2.36
CA VAL A 100 -9.51 6.02 1.23
C VAL A 100 -9.88 4.72 0.52
N LEU A 101 -8.88 3.87 0.22
CA LEU A 101 -9.12 2.57 -0.41
C LEU A 101 -10.04 1.67 0.44
N MET A 102 -9.80 1.57 1.74
CA MET A 102 -10.59 0.73 2.62
C MET A 102 -12.04 1.24 2.72
N THR A 103 -12.26 2.56 2.73
CA THR A 103 -13.61 3.12 2.65
C THR A 103 -14.28 2.82 1.30
N GLU A 104 -13.57 2.98 0.18
CA GLU A 104 -14.11 2.64 -1.15
C GLU A 104 -14.43 1.15 -1.31
N ILE A 105 -13.67 0.27 -0.64
CA ILE A 105 -13.98 -1.17 -0.59
C ILE A 105 -15.21 -1.42 0.30
N SER A 106 -15.34 -0.69 1.41
CA SER A 106 -16.49 -0.81 2.32
C SER A 106 -17.82 -0.48 1.63
N GLU A 107 -17.83 0.50 0.73
CA GLU A 107 -19.00 0.91 -0.05
C GLU A 107 -19.44 -0.17 -1.06
N ASP A 108 -18.49 -0.97 -1.56
CA ASP A 108 -18.74 -2.00 -2.57
C ASP A 108 -19.02 -3.38 -1.97
N LEU A 109 -19.00 -3.54 -0.66
CA LEU A 109 -19.27 -4.79 0.04
C LEU A 109 -20.75 -4.88 0.42
N ASP A 110 -21.36 -6.02 0.10
CA ASP A 110 -22.69 -6.32 0.60
C ASP A 110 -22.64 -7.07 1.94
N LYS A 111 -23.83 -7.33 2.51
CA LYS A 111 -23.94 -8.01 3.82
C LYS A 111 -23.50 -9.48 3.76
N GLU A 112 -23.62 -10.15 2.62
CA GLU A 112 -23.26 -11.56 2.45
C GLU A 112 -21.74 -11.72 2.32
N ASP A 113 -21.12 -10.84 1.55
CA ASP A 113 -19.67 -10.71 1.43
C ASP A 113 -19.04 -10.39 2.78
N LEU A 114 -19.61 -9.44 3.53
CA LEU A 114 -19.11 -9.06 4.86
C LEU A 114 -19.21 -10.22 5.85
N ARG A 115 -20.31 -11.00 5.81
CA ARG A 115 -20.45 -12.21 6.62
C ARG A 115 -19.43 -13.28 6.23
N SER A 116 -19.23 -13.49 4.94
CA SER A 116 -18.25 -14.45 4.42
C SER A 116 -16.83 -14.06 4.83
N LEU A 117 -16.49 -12.78 4.68
CA LEU A 117 -15.22 -12.20 5.13
C LEU A 117 -15.02 -12.36 6.64
N SER A 118 -16.03 -12.02 7.44
CA SER A 118 -15.99 -12.18 8.90
C SER A 118 -15.77 -13.63 9.31
N PHE A 119 -16.40 -14.58 8.61
CA PHE A 119 -16.22 -16.01 8.84
C PHE A 119 -14.78 -16.46 8.54
N LEU A 120 -14.20 -16.03 7.41
CA LEU A 120 -12.81 -16.35 7.06
C LEU A 120 -11.82 -15.80 8.11
N LEU A 121 -12.09 -14.62 8.65
CA LEU A 121 -11.23 -13.94 9.61
C LEU A 121 -11.50 -14.34 11.08
N LYS A 122 -12.44 -15.25 11.33
CA LYS A 122 -12.86 -15.66 12.68
C LYS A 122 -11.70 -16.18 13.54
N ASN A 123 -10.74 -16.88 12.94
CA ASN A 123 -9.57 -17.39 13.64
C ASN A 123 -8.61 -16.28 14.10
N HIS A 124 -8.65 -15.12 13.44
CA HIS A 124 -7.81 -13.96 13.77
C HIS A 124 -8.50 -13.00 14.73
N LEU A 125 -9.80 -12.72 14.51
CA LEU A 125 -10.59 -11.72 15.25
C LEU A 125 -11.32 -12.28 16.48
N GLY A 126 -11.32 -13.60 16.65
CA GLY A 126 -12.10 -14.30 17.66
C GLY A 126 -13.60 -14.36 17.35
N THR A 127 -14.35 -15.08 18.20
CA THR A 127 -15.82 -15.15 18.13
C THR A 127 -16.43 -13.86 18.70
N SER A 128 -16.58 -12.83 17.87
CA SER A 128 -17.43 -11.69 18.23
C SER A 128 -18.89 -12.01 17.90
N HIS A 129 -19.79 -11.83 18.87
CA HIS A 129 -21.23 -12.00 18.68
C HIS A 129 -21.92 -10.78 18.03
N LYS A 130 -21.17 -9.68 17.83
CA LYS A 130 -21.68 -8.45 17.21
C LYS A 130 -21.26 -8.42 15.73
N GLU A 131 -22.22 -8.20 14.83
CA GLU A 131 -21.90 -7.89 13.43
C GLU A 131 -21.07 -6.60 13.41
N LYS A 132 -19.84 -6.69 12.89
CA LYS A 132 -18.92 -5.56 12.75
C LYS A 132 -19.00 -5.02 11.33
N SER A 133 -18.88 -3.71 11.18
CA SER A 133 -18.67 -3.08 9.88
C SER A 133 -17.34 -3.55 9.27
N PHE A 134 -17.18 -3.41 7.95
CA PHE A 134 -15.90 -3.70 7.31
C PHE A 134 -14.77 -2.84 7.91
N LEU A 135 -15.02 -1.55 8.15
CA LEU A 135 -14.02 -0.63 8.71
C LEU A 135 -13.61 -1.02 10.14
N ALA A 136 -14.56 -1.50 10.95
CA ALA A 136 -14.26 -2.05 12.27
C ALA A 136 -13.41 -3.33 12.18
N ILE A 137 -13.68 -4.21 11.21
CA ILE A 137 -12.85 -5.40 10.96
C ILE A 137 -11.41 -4.98 10.61
N ILE A 138 -11.25 -4.04 9.69
CA ILE A 138 -9.94 -3.51 9.29
C ILE A 138 -9.22 -2.91 10.50
N THR A 139 -9.91 -2.08 11.30
CA THR A 139 -9.33 -1.48 12.52
C THR A 139 -8.87 -2.54 13.52
N ASP A 140 -9.61 -3.64 13.68
CA ASP A 140 -9.21 -4.72 14.59
C ASP A 140 -8.05 -5.55 14.03
N LEU A 141 -7.98 -5.75 12.72
CA LEU A 141 -6.82 -6.40 12.09
C LEU A 141 -5.55 -5.55 12.16
N GLU A 142 -5.68 -4.22 12.08
CA GLU A 142 -4.56 -3.27 12.29
C GLU A 142 -4.03 -3.36 13.71
N LYS A 143 -4.90 -3.43 14.72
CA LYS A 143 -4.47 -3.60 16.14
C LYS A 143 -3.75 -4.92 16.40
N LEU A 144 -3.98 -5.92 15.56
CA LEU A 144 -3.30 -7.22 15.61
C LEU A 144 -2.06 -7.26 14.72
N ASP A 145 -1.67 -6.13 14.10
CA ASP A 145 -0.58 -6.01 13.13
C ASP A 145 -0.68 -7.00 11.95
N LEU A 146 -1.89 -7.49 11.65
CA LEU A 146 -2.12 -8.43 10.55
C LEU A 146 -2.24 -7.72 9.20
N ILE A 147 -2.61 -6.45 9.22
CA ILE A 147 -2.72 -5.59 8.03
C ILE A 147 -2.16 -4.21 8.31
N SER A 148 -1.69 -3.55 7.26
CA SER A 148 -1.29 -2.15 7.28
C SER A 148 -1.32 -1.55 5.88
N SER A 149 -1.00 -0.27 5.73
CA SER A 149 -0.86 0.37 4.43
C SER A 149 0.14 -0.32 3.50
N MET A 150 1.08 -1.11 4.04
CA MET A 150 2.10 -1.88 3.32
C MET A 150 1.84 -3.40 3.33
N HIS A 151 0.88 -3.91 4.10
CA HIS A 151 0.64 -5.35 4.22
C HIS A 151 -0.86 -5.62 4.05
N LEU A 152 -1.27 -6.02 2.84
CA LEU A 152 -2.68 -6.23 2.47
C LEU A 152 -2.95 -7.63 1.89
N ASP A 153 -1.97 -8.52 1.94
CA ASP A 153 -2.07 -9.87 1.37
C ASP A 153 -3.17 -10.71 2.02
N LEU A 154 -3.37 -10.56 3.34
CA LEU A 154 -4.46 -11.23 4.06
C LEU A 154 -5.83 -10.86 3.48
N ILE A 155 -6.12 -9.56 3.37
CA ILE A 155 -7.41 -9.07 2.86
C ILE A 155 -7.58 -9.40 1.39
N GLU A 156 -6.52 -9.27 0.57
CA GLU A 156 -6.55 -9.66 -0.83
C GLU A 156 -6.93 -11.14 -1.00
N ASN A 157 -6.30 -12.03 -0.23
CA ASN A 157 -6.60 -13.47 -0.24
C ASN A 157 -8.02 -13.77 0.23
N CYS A 158 -8.52 -13.03 1.23
CA CYS A 158 -9.92 -13.14 1.63
C CYS A 158 -10.87 -12.78 0.48
N PHE A 159 -10.62 -11.68 -0.24
CA PHE A 159 -11.45 -11.28 -1.39
C PHE A 159 -11.39 -12.27 -2.54
N LEU A 160 -10.24 -12.89 -2.80
CA LEU A 160 -10.13 -13.99 -3.76
C LEU A 160 -10.95 -15.21 -3.34
N THR A 161 -10.96 -15.53 -2.04
CA THR A 161 -11.68 -16.67 -1.48
C THR A 161 -13.19 -16.50 -1.56
N ILE A 162 -13.72 -15.30 -1.27
CA ILE A 162 -15.16 -14.99 -1.44
C ILE A 162 -15.54 -14.67 -2.89
N HIS A 163 -14.63 -14.89 -3.84
CA HIS A 163 -14.83 -14.63 -5.27
C HIS A 163 -15.07 -13.17 -5.68
N ARG A 164 -14.83 -12.20 -4.79
CA ARG A 164 -14.83 -10.75 -5.07
C ARG A 164 -13.52 -10.29 -5.72
N ARG A 165 -13.28 -10.77 -6.94
CA ARG A 165 -12.05 -10.46 -7.71
C ARG A 165 -11.90 -8.98 -8.06
N ASP A 166 -13.02 -8.25 -8.16
CA ASP A 166 -13.05 -6.81 -8.36
C ASP A 166 -12.39 -6.05 -7.20
N LEU A 167 -12.69 -6.44 -5.95
CA LEU A 167 -12.09 -5.83 -4.76
C LEU A 167 -10.60 -6.21 -4.60
N ALA A 168 -10.26 -7.48 -4.87
CA ALA A 168 -8.86 -7.91 -4.90
C ALA A 168 -8.03 -7.08 -5.90
N LYS A 169 -8.58 -6.80 -7.09
CA LYS A 169 -7.92 -5.95 -8.09
C LYS A 169 -7.72 -4.50 -7.61
N LYS A 170 -8.65 -3.93 -6.83
CA LYS A 170 -8.46 -2.60 -6.23
C LYS A 170 -7.26 -2.58 -5.28
N ILE A 171 -7.10 -3.62 -4.47
CA ILE A 171 -5.93 -3.76 -3.57
C ILE A 171 -4.64 -3.92 -4.38
N GLN A 172 -4.64 -4.78 -5.39
CA GLN A 172 -3.46 -4.98 -6.26
C GLN A 172 -3.05 -3.66 -6.94
N LYS A 173 -4.02 -2.92 -7.47
CA LYS A 173 -3.79 -1.60 -8.06
C LYS A 173 -3.15 -0.65 -7.05
N TYR A 174 -3.67 -0.60 -5.83
CA TYR A 174 -3.08 0.22 -4.77
C TYR A 174 -1.64 -0.19 -4.43
N LYS A 175 -1.33 -1.48 -4.34
CA LYS A 175 0.04 -1.98 -4.10
C LYS A 175 1.01 -1.53 -5.19
N LEU A 176 0.57 -1.45 -6.45
CA LEU A 176 1.38 -0.98 -7.58
C LEU A 176 1.59 0.54 -7.58
N GLU A 177 0.61 1.30 -7.10
CA GLU A 177 0.64 2.77 -7.08
C GLU A 177 1.25 3.36 -5.79
N ALA A 178 1.46 2.54 -4.77
CA ALA A 178 2.14 2.95 -3.54
C ALA A 178 3.66 3.13 -3.80
N PRO A 179 4.30 4.20 -3.28
CA PRO A 179 5.75 4.39 -3.40
C PRO A 179 6.49 3.14 -2.92
N ALA A 180 7.36 2.61 -3.77
CA ALA A 180 7.98 1.30 -3.68
C ALA A 180 8.65 1.01 -2.31
N HIS A 181 8.05 0.10 -1.55
CA HIS A 181 8.76 -0.70 -0.53
C HIS A 181 8.37 -2.19 -0.56
N PHE A 182 7.60 -2.60 -1.57
CA PHE A 182 7.40 -4.02 -1.87
C PHE A 182 8.57 -4.52 -2.72
N PRO A 183 9.29 -5.58 -2.33
CA PRO A 183 10.05 -6.35 -3.30
C PRO A 183 9.04 -7.05 -4.21
N ILE A 184 8.66 -6.38 -5.30
CA ILE A 184 7.88 -6.96 -6.38
C ILE A 184 8.78 -8.03 -7.01
N MET A 185 8.56 -9.30 -6.67
CA MET A 185 9.13 -10.43 -7.41
C MET A 185 8.33 -10.65 -8.68
N ASN A 186 8.35 -9.67 -9.57
CA ASN A 186 7.72 -9.78 -10.88
C ASN A 186 8.48 -8.87 -11.83
N THR A 187 9.24 -9.43 -12.77
CA THR A 187 9.21 -9.07 -14.19
C THR A 187 10.22 -9.88 -14.99
N ASN A 188 9.69 -10.74 -15.86
CA ASN A 188 10.30 -10.97 -17.16
C ASN A 188 10.30 -9.63 -17.91
N THR A 189 11.42 -8.91 -17.92
CA THR A 189 11.82 -7.98 -18.98
C THR A 189 13.27 -7.58 -18.75
N LEU A 190 14.18 -8.21 -19.51
CA LEU A 190 15.58 -7.82 -19.59
C LEU A 190 15.70 -6.51 -20.38
N GLN A 191 15.87 -5.39 -19.69
CA GLN A 191 16.60 -4.23 -20.22
C GLN A 191 17.59 -3.75 -19.16
N MET A 192 18.72 -4.46 -19.09
CA MET A 192 19.91 -4.01 -18.39
C MET A 192 20.69 -3.08 -19.34
N SER A 193 20.65 -1.78 -19.08
CA SER A 193 21.74 -0.88 -19.49
C SER A 193 22.83 -0.96 -18.42
N LEU A 194 23.87 -1.74 -18.70
CA LEU A 194 25.10 -1.83 -17.91
C LEU A 194 25.88 -0.50 -17.97
N PRO A 195 26.34 0.06 -16.84
CA PRO A 195 27.37 1.10 -16.86
C PRO A 195 28.72 0.48 -17.26
N LYS A 196 29.37 1.06 -18.29
CA LYS A 196 30.70 0.67 -18.74
C LYS A 196 31.73 0.91 -17.63
N LEU A 197 32.24 -0.15 -17.02
CA LEU A 197 33.49 -0.10 -16.26
C LEU A 197 34.65 -0.34 -17.24
N SER A 198 35.42 0.73 -17.48
CA SER A 198 36.61 0.72 -18.31
C SER A 198 37.74 -0.01 -17.60
N LEU A 199 38.24 -1.10 -18.18
CA LEU A 199 39.58 -1.60 -17.89
C LEU A 199 40.58 -0.88 -18.80
N ALA A 200 41.69 -0.41 -18.23
CA ALA A 200 42.80 0.17 -18.98
C ALA A 200 43.62 -0.93 -19.67
N ASP A 201 43.99 -0.68 -20.93
CA ASP A 201 44.81 -1.56 -21.78
C ASP A 201 46.32 -1.52 -21.45
N PRO A 202 47.07 -2.60 -21.68
CA PRO A 202 48.45 -2.57 -22.14
C PRO A 202 48.56 -2.80 -23.68
N PRO A 203 49.64 -2.33 -24.33
CA PRO A 203 49.63 -1.98 -25.76
C PRO A 203 49.83 -3.16 -26.74
N GLU A 204 49.31 -2.97 -27.95
CA GLU A 204 49.40 -3.84 -29.13
C GLU A 204 50.82 -4.11 -29.65
N PRO A 205 50.97 -5.11 -30.54
CA PRO A 205 51.27 -4.72 -31.92
C PRO A 205 50.49 -5.49 -33.02
N VAL A 206 49.81 -4.72 -33.88
CA VAL A 206 50.05 -4.59 -35.34
C VAL A 206 49.84 -5.81 -36.27
N ASN A 207 48.89 -5.59 -37.21
CA ASN A 207 48.83 -5.92 -38.65
C ASN A 207 47.87 -7.01 -39.21
N LYS A 208 46.90 -6.47 -39.98
CA LYS A 208 46.50 -6.77 -41.38
C LYS A 208 45.47 -7.86 -41.70
N GLU A 209 44.44 -7.39 -42.43
CA GLU A 209 43.76 -8.03 -43.60
C GLU A 209 42.87 -9.27 -43.28
N ARG A 210 41.67 -9.54 -43.83
CA ARG A 210 40.80 -9.02 -44.91
C ARG A 210 39.54 -9.96 -44.95
N VAL A 211 38.43 -9.53 -45.58
CA VAL A 211 37.37 -10.35 -46.25
C VAL A 211 36.21 -10.99 -45.40
N MET A 212 35.03 -10.35 -45.50
CA MET A 212 33.78 -10.80 -46.16
C MET A 212 32.89 -11.97 -45.62
N ASN A 213 31.57 -11.65 -45.62
CA ASN A 213 30.37 -12.50 -45.78
C ASN A 213 29.77 -13.28 -44.60
N GLY A 214 28.45 -13.08 -44.44
CA GLY A 214 27.51 -14.20 -44.55
C GLY A 214 26.56 -14.47 -43.37
N ALA A 215 25.32 -14.00 -43.52
CA ALA A 215 24.04 -14.65 -43.20
C ALA A 215 23.74 -15.22 -41.80
N CYS A 216 22.57 -14.80 -41.32
CA CYS A 216 21.81 -15.28 -40.17
C CYS A 216 21.25 -16.70 -40.37
N ALA A 217 21.27 -17.53 -39.33
CA ALA A 217 20.37 -18.66 -39.18
C ALA A 217 20.03 -18.89 -37.70
N VAL A 218 18.74 -18.79 -37.41
CA VAL A 218 18.06 -19.09 -36.15
C VAL A 218 17.94 -20.60 -36.00
N GLN A 219 18.34 -21.16 -34.86
CA GLN A 219 17.82 -22.45 -34.39
C GLN A 219 17.53 -22.35 -32.89
N ALA A 220 16.24 -22.50 -32.57
CA ALA A 220 15.73 -22.67 -31.23
C ALA A 220 15.83 -24.15 -30.85
N GLU A 221 16.60 -24.47 -29.81
CA GLU A 221 16.61 -25.81 -29.21
C GLU A 221 15.64 -25.88 -28.02
N GLN A 222 14.71 -26.82 -28.10
CA GLN A 222 13.77 -27.23 -27.06
C GLN A 222 14.53 -27.90 -25.91
N ILE A 223 14.54 -27.28 -24.73
CA ILE A 223 15.06 -27.93 -23.52
C ILE A 223 13.91 -28.67 -22.83
N HIS A 224 13.95 -29.99 -22.93
CA HIS A 224 13.06 -30.94 -22.26
C HIS A 224 13.43 -31.01 -20.77
N ILE A 225 12.59 -30.46 -19.89
CA ILE A 225 12.78 -30.57 -18.43
C ILE A 225 11.95 -31.77 -17.96
N SER A 226 12.62 -32.90 -17.75
CA SER A 226 12.07 -34.05 -17.05
C SER A 226 12.64 -34.08 -15.63
N ILE A 227 11.75 -34.02 -14.64
CA ILE A 227 12.06 -34.18 -13.21
C ILE A 227 11.82 -35.65 -12.84
N PRO A 228 12.83 -36.40 -12.36
CA PRO A 228 12.59 -37.63 -11.62
C PRO A 228 12.56 -37.32 -10.12
N GLU A 229 11.42 -37.55 -9.49
CA GLU A 229 11.31 -37.70 -8.04
C GLU A 229 11.94 -39.05 -7.64
N THR A 230 13.07 -39.05 -6.91
CA THR A 230 13.46 -40.19 -6.07
C THR A 230 14.42 -39.75 -4.95
N GLU A 231 13.94 -39.98 -3.73
CA GLU A 231 14.66 -40.29 -2.48
C GLU A 231 15.64 -39.30 -1.85
N VAL A 232 15.44 -39.16 -0.53
CA VAL A 232 16.13 -38.28 0.41
C VAL A 232 17.60 -38.69 0.55
N GLN A 233 18.51 -37.84 0.07
CA GLN A 233 19.91 -37.87 0.44
C GLN A 233 20.38 -36.46 0.82
N ASP A 234 21.06 -36.39 1.97
CA ASP A 234 21.58 -35.22 2.67
C ASP A 234 22.28 -34.22 1.72
N CYS A 235 21.52 -33.23 1.23
CA CYS A 235 21.98 -32.26 0.25
C CYS A 235 22.16 -30.88 0.90
N ASN A 236 23.04 -30.79 1.89
CA ASN A 236 23.42 -29.51 2.49
C ASN A 236 24.60 -28.82 1.78
N LYS A 237 25.01 -29.28 0.59
CA LYS A 237 26.13 -28.68 -0.17
C LYS A 237 25.80 -28.55 -1.65
N TYR A 238 25.48 -27.32 -2.06
CA TYR A 238 25.39 -26.94 -3.47
C TYR A 238 26.81 -26.77 -4.07
N ARG A 239 27.15 -27.55 -5.10
CA ARG A 239 28.46 -27.50 -5.76
C ARG A 239 28.41 -26.58 -6.99
N MET A 240 29.04 -25.41 -6.91
CA MET A 240 29.12 -24.45 -8.03
C MET A 240 30.06 -24.98 -9.13
N GLN A 241 29.50 -25.45 -10.24
CA GLN A 241 30.26 -25.96 -11.40
C GLN A 241 30.06 -25.13 -12.69
N SER A 242 29.25 -24.07 -12.66
CA SER A 242 28.95 -23.25 -13.85
C SER A 242 30.12 -22.37 -14.27
N LYS A 243 30.28 -22.13 -15.58
CA LYS A 243 31.21 -21.15 -16.13
C LYS A 243 30.45 -20.16 -17.05
N PRO A 244 30.51 -18.84 -16.77
CA PRO A 244 31.24 -18.21 -15.67
C PRO A 244 30.61 -18.53 -14.30
N LEU A 245 31.44 -18.55 -13.25
CA LEU A 245 30.98 -18.75 -11.88
C LEU A 245 30.16 -17.54 -11.44
N GLY A 246 29.08 -17.77 -10.69
CA GLY A 246 28.26 -16.69 -10.11
C GLY A 246 29.01 -15.90 -9.04
N VAL A 247 28.59 -14.67 -8.79
CA VAL A 247 29.18 -13.78 -7.76
C VAL A 247 28.45 -13.99 -6.43
N CYS A 248 29.19 -14.12 -5.34
CA CYS A 248 28.66 -14.17 -3.97
C CYS A 248 28.86 -12.81 -3.29
N LEU A 249 27.78 -12.22 -2.79
CA LEU A 249 27.80 -11.00 -1.98
C LEU A 249 27.69 -11.40 -0.50
N ILE A 250 28.70 -11.08 0.29
CA ILE A 250 28.71 -11.28 1.75
C ILE A 250 28.45 -9.93 2.39
N ILE A 251 27.41 -9.83 3.21
CA ILE A 251 27.09 -8.63 3.98
C ILE A 251 27.41 -8.93 5.44
N ASP A 252 28.41 -8.25 5.98
CA ASP A 252 28.82 -8.38 7.37
C ASP A 252 28.13 -7.28 8.19
N CYS A 253 27.27 -7.68 9.13
CA CYS A 253 26.41 -6.78 9.90
C CYS A 253 26.89 -6.57 11.34
N ILE A 254 28.19 -6.70 11.64
CA ILE A 254 28.73 -6.33 12.95
C ILE A 254 28.89 -4.81 13.03
N GLY A 255 27.84 -4.15 13.52
CA GLY A 255 27.85 -2.72 13.83
C GLY A 255 28.83 -2.43 14.98
N ASN A 256 29.72 -1.46 14.75
CA ASN A 256 30.61 -0.91 15.77
C ASN A 256 29.86 0.10 16.65
N ASP A 257 29.01 -0.39 17.57
CA ASP A 257 28.31 0.45 18.56
C ASP A 257 28.83 0.23 20.00
N ALA A 258 30.13 -0.01 20.16
CA ALA A 258 30.79 -0.09 21.47
C ALA A 258 31.21 1.30 22.00
N GLY A 259 30.28 2.27 21.97
CA GLY A 259 30.62 3.68 22.22
C GLY A 259 29.57 4.48 22.97
N LEU A 260 28.81 3.90 23.91
CA LEU A 260 28.00 4.71 24.83
C LEU A 260 27.58 3.97 26.13
N LEU A 261 28.52 3.43 26.90
CA LEU A 261 28.27 3.00 28.28
C LEU A 261 29.50 3.20 29.16
N MET A 262 29.89 4.44 29.43
CA MET A 262 30.59 4.83 30.66
C MET A 262 30.35 6.31 30.93
N GLU A 263 29.43 6.61 31.84
CA GLU A 263 29.56 7.66 32.86
C GLU A 263 28.40 7.51 33.85
N THR A 264 28.67 6.78 34.93
CA THR A 264 27.97 6.88 36.21
C THR A 264 29.03 7.01 37.30
#